data_AF-A0A7C4HC27-F1
#
_entry.id   AF-A0A7C4HC27-F1
#
_cell.length_a   1.000
_cell.length_b   1.000
_cell.length_c   1.000
_cell.angle_alpha   90.00
_cell.angle_beta   90.00
_cell.angle_gamma   90.00
#
_symmetry.space_group_name_H-M   'P 1'
#
loop_
_entity.id
_entity.type
_entity.pdbx_description
1 polymer ?
#
loop_
_entity_poly.entity_id
_entity_poly.type
_entity_poly.pdbx_seq_one_letter_code
_entity_poly.pdbx_strand_id
1 'polypeptide(L)'
;MGGFSRGLLEDAAGLPFLVLRMVAVEISGESHRRLMALKRIVDAVLGDTFRDYSEYVEFVLLAGVEKMLVDPLPDDELLRKTIVAMFRENPEFVADFIARTIKSGEAGRKADTGESYTT
;
A
#
# COMPACT_ATOMS: atom_id res chain seq x y z
N MET A 1 28.99 -6.92 45.57
CA MET A 1 29.24 -8.11 44.73
C MET A 1 27.97 -8.93 44.78
N GLY A 2 27.04 -8.79 43.82
CA GLY A 2 27.07 -9.49 42.53
C GLY A 2 26.30 -10.82 42.69
N GLY A 3 25.28 -11.19 41.93
CA GLY A 3 24.65 -10.61 40.77
C GLY A 3 23.26 -11.22 40.58
N PHE A 4 22.45 -10.49 39.82
CA PHE A 4 21.22 -10.98 39.20
C PHE A 4 21.54 -12.00 38.10
N SER A 5 20.53 -12.84 37.80
CA SER A 5 20.16 -13.35 36.47
C SER A 5 20.43 -14.82 36.11
N ARG A 6 19.39 -15.38 35.48
CA ARG A 6 19.39 -16.40 34.41
C ARG A 6 19.55 -17.88 34.81
N GLY A 7 18.42 -18.54 35.04
CA GLY A 7 18.08 -19.71 34.21
C GLY A 7 17.08 -19.21 33.16
N LEU A 8 17.47 -18.95 31.91
CA LEU A 8 17.57 -19.94 30.83
C LEU A 8 16.36 -20.90 30.83
N LEU A 9 15.20 -20.37 30.43
CA LEU A 9 14.27 -21.17 29.63
C LEU A 9 14.67 -20.93 28.18
N GLU A 10 15.54 -21.81 27.68
CA GLU A 10 15.71 -22.04 26.25
C GLU A 10 14.46 -22.75 25.75
N ASP A 11 13.47 -21.99 25.27
CA ASP A 11 12.47 -22.57 24.39
C ASP A 11 12.98 -22.49 22.95
N ALA A 12 13.27 -23.68 22.45
CA ALA A 12 13.76 -23.96 21.11
C ALA A 12 12.67 -23.68 20.07
N ALA A 13 12.58 -22.43 19.59
CA ALA A 13 12.05 -22.09 18.27
C ALA A 13 12.33 -20.62 17.97
N GLY A 14 13.56 -20.33 17.54
CA GLY A 14 13.98 -19.02 17.02
C GLY A 14 13.37 -18.70 15.66
N LEU A 15 12.04 -18.63 15.57
CA LEU A 15 11.36 -17.98 14.45
C LEU A 15 10.69 -16.71 14.97
N PRO A 16 10.92 -15.53 14.38
CA PRO A 16 10.09 -14.38 14.67
C PRO A 16 8.67 -14.74 14.26
N PHE A 17 7.81 -14.96 15.25
CA PHE A 17 6.37 -15.02 15.04
C PHE A 17 5.99 -13.63 14.51
N LEU A 18 5.88 -13.51 13.18
CA LEU A 18 5.25 -12.35 12.55
C LEU A 18 3.86 -12.25 13.17
N VAL A 19 3.70 -11.32 14.11
CA VAL A 19 2.41 -11.01 14.70
C VAL A 19 1.56 -10.48 13.56
N LEU A 20 0.74 -11.34 12.96
CA LEU A 20 -0.32 -10.93 12.05
C LEU A 20 -1.26 -10.02 12.85
N ARG A 21 -1.04 -8.71 12.76
CA ARG A 21 -1.92 -7.73 13.36
C ARG A 21 -3.15 -7.63 12.46
N MET A 22 -4.24 -8.29 12.87
CA MET A 22 -5.53 -8.07 12.24
C MET A 22 -5.95 -6.61 12.41
N VAL A 23 -6.31 -5.97 11.31
CA VAL A 23 -6.84 -4.60 11.26
C VAL A 23 -8.31 -4.70 10.86
N ALA A 24 -9.20 -4.13 11.65
CA ALA A 24 -10.61 -3.99 11.30
C ALA A 24 -10.81 -2.69 10.52
N VAL A 25 -11.47 -2.78 9.37
CA VAL A 25 -11.86 -1.63 8.54
C VAL A 25 -13.37 -1.61 8.40
N GLU A 26 -13.99 -0.52 8.82
CA GLU A 26 -15.42 -0.31 8.61
C GLU A 26 -15.66 0.21 7.19
N ILE A 27 -16.54 -0.47 6.45
CA ILE A 27 -16.95 -0.06 5.10
C ILE A 27 -18.47 0.01 5.01
N SER A 28 -18.97 0.83 4.10
CA SER A 28 -20.41 0.90 3.84
C SER A 28 -20.94 -0.44 3.32
N GLY A 29 -22.22 -0.73 3.61
CA GLY A 29 -22.88 -1.92 3.06
C GLY A 29 -22.88 -1.95 1.53
N GLU A 30 -22.89 -0.79 0.87
CA GLU A 30 -22.77 -0.68 -0.58
C GLU A 30 -21.38 -1.06 -1.09
N SER A 31 -20.32 -0.58 -0.42
CA SER A 31 -18.93 -0.96 -0.73
C SER A 31 -18.73 -2.46 -0.57
N HIS A 32 -19.26 -3.05 0.51
CA HIS A 32 -19.24 -4.49 0.73
C HIS A 32 -19.99 -5.24 -0.38
N ARG A 33 -21.18 -4.77 -0.78
CA ARG A 33 -21.95 -5.37 -1.87
C ARG A 33 -21.17 -5.41 -3.18
N ARG A 34 -20.51 -4.29 -3.53
CA ARG A 34 -19.67 -4.17 -4.72
C ARG A 34 -18.43 -5.05 -4.65
N LEU A 35 -17.79 -5.11 -3.48
CA LEU A 35 -16.66 -6.00 -3.23
C LEU A 35 -17.05 -7.47 -3.44
N MET A 36 -18.22 -7.89 -2.97
CA MET A 36 -18.72 -9.25 -3.21
C MET A 36 -19.11 -9.50 -4.67
N ALA A 37 -19.64 -8.51 -5.37
CA ALA A 37 -19.95 -8.62 -6.80
C ALA A 37 -18.66 -8.78 -7.63
N LEU A 38 -17.60 -8.03 -7.29
CA LEU A 38 -16.29 -8.12 -7.92
C LEU A 38 -15.68 -9.52 -7.78
N LYS A 39 -15.93 -10.22 -6.66
CA LYS A 39 -15.38 -11.55 -6.41
C LYS A 39 -15.67 -12.51 -7.56
N ARG A 40 -16.88 -12.44 -8.14
CA ARG A 40 -17.28 -13.28 -9.28
C ARG A 40 -16.41 -13.09 -10.51
N ILE A 41 -15.95 -11.85 -10.74
CA ILE A 41 -15.05 -11.52 -11.86
C ILE A 41 -13.66 -12.07 -11.55
N VAL A 42 -13.19 -11.86 -10.32
CA VAL A 42 -11.88 -12.35 -9.89
C VAL A 42 -11.82 -13.88 -9.96
N ASP A 43 -12.84 -14.58 -9.46
CA ASP A 43 -12.96 -16.03 -9.52
C ASP A 43 -12.96 -16.53 -10.98
N ALA A 44 -13.61 -15.80 -11.91
CA ALA A 44 -13.61 -16.16 -13.33
C ALA A 44 -12.25 -15.96 -14.02
N VAL A 45 -11.43 -15.02 -13.54
CA VAL A 45 -10.12 -14.68 -14.13
C VAL A 45 -8.98 -15.47 -13.51
N LEU A 46 -8.99 -15.63 -12.19
CA LEU A 46 -7.91 -16.26 -11.42
C LEU A 46 -8.25 -17.69 -10.98
N GLY A 47 -9.52 -18.08 -11.01
CA GLY A 47 -10.01 -19.32 -10.40
C GLY A 47 -10.28 -19.18 -8.91
N ASP A 48 -10.66 -20.29 -8.26
CA ASP A 48 -10.88 -20.37 -6.81
C ASP A 48 -9.54 -20.46 -6.05
N THR A 49 -8.75 -19.39 -6.10
CA THR A 49 -7.38 -19.37 -5.53
C THR A 49 -7.30 -18.90 -4.08
N PHE A 50 -8.33 -18.22 -3.58
CA PHE A 50 -8.34 -17.68 -2.22
C PHE A 50 -8.90 -18.69 -1.23
N ARG A 51 -8.21 -18.89 -0.11
CA ARG A 51 -8.61 -19.80 0.96
C ARG A 51 -9.82 -19.29 1.73
N ASP A 52 -9.89 -17.98 1.93
CA ASP A 52 -10.95 -17.34 2.68
C ASP A 52 -11.26 -15.91 2.19
N TYR A 53 -12.27 -15.31 2.81
CA TYR A 53 -12.72 -13.96 2.51
C TYR A 53 -11.65 -12.90 2.82
N SER A 54 -10.84 -13.09 3.86
CA SER A 54 -9.81 -12.12 4.25
C SER A 54 -8.71 -12.04 3.20
N GLU A 55 -8.27 -13.18 2.66
CA GLU A 55 -7.26 -13.24 1.59
C GLU A 55 -7.76 -12.55 0.31
N TYR A 56 -9.05 -12.75 -0.04
CA TYR A 56 -9.68 -12.04 -1.14
C TYR A 56 -9.72 -10.52 -0.92
N VAL A 57 -10.12 -10.09 0.28
CA VAL A 57 -10.20 -8.65 0.62
C VAL A 57 -8.82 -8.01 0.59
N GLU A 58 -7.81 -8.68 1.16
CA GLU A 58 -6.42 -8.21 1.14
C GLU A 58 -5.90 -8.06 -0.29
N PHE A 59 -6.16 -9.05 -1.15
CA PHE A 59 -5.82 -8.97 -2.57
C PHE A 59 -6.45 -7.74 -3.25
N VAL A 60 -7.75 -7.51 -3.06
CA VAL A 60 -8.44 -6.37 -3.68
C VAL A 60 -7.91 -5.04 -3.14
N LEU A 61 -7.64 -4.96 -1.83
CA LEU A 61 -7.08 -3.75 -1.21
C LEU A 61 -5.69 -3.44 -1.77
N LEU A 62 -4.80 -4.44 -1.85
CA LEU A 62 -3.46 -4.26 -2.40
C LEU A 62 -3.51 -3.85 -3.88
N ALA A 63 -4.35 -4.51 -4.68
CA ALA A 63 -4.53 -4.15 -6.08
C ALA A 63 -5.05 -2.72 -6.25
N GLY A 64 -5.99 -2.28 -5.38
CA GLY A 64 -6.49 -0.92 -5.35
C GLY A 64 -5.41 0.10 -4.99
N VAL A 65 -4.62 -0.17 -3.94
CA VAL A 65 -3.50 0.68 -3.51
C VAL A 65 -2.45 0.82 -4.61
N GLU A 66 -2.00 -0.29 -5.20
CA GLU A 66 -1.03 -0.27 -6.29
C GLU A 66 -1.56 0.48 -7.52
N LYS A 67 -2.85 0.30 -7.84
CA LYS A 67 -3.48 1.03 -8.95
C LYS A 67 -3.50 2.54 -8.68
N MET A 68 -3.87 2.96 -7.47
CA MET A 68 -3.88 4.38 -7.08
C MET A 68 -2.48 5.00 -7.07
N LEU A 69 -1.45 4.22 -6.72
CA LEU A 69 -0.06 4.67 -6.73
C LEU A 69 0.43 5.00 -8.14
N VAL A 70 0.05 4.19 -9.13
CA VAL A 70 0.54 4.34 -10.52
C VAL A 70 -0.36 5.19 -11.41
N ASP A 71 -1.61 5.44 -11.01
CA ASP A 71 -2.57 6.26 -11.77
C ASP A 71 -2.05 7.66 -12.15
N PRO A 72 -1.35 8.42 -11.27
CA PRO A 72 -0.84 9.74 -11.63
C PRO A 72 0.43 9.71 -12.48
N LEU A 73 1.02 8.53 -12.72
CA LEU A 73 2.27 8.39 -13.47
C LEU A 73 1.99 8.31 -14.98
N PRO A 74 2.94 8.76 -15.82
CA PRO A 74 2.84 8.56 -17.27
C PRO A 74 2.71 7.07 -17.59
N ASP A 75 2.19 6.77 -18.79
CA ASP A 75 2.00 5.41 -19.27
C ASP A 75 3.32 4.77 -19.73
N ASP A 76 4.24 4.63 -18.77
CA ASP A 76 5.52 3.97 -18.90
C ASP A 76 5.56 2.76 -17.98
N GLU A 77 5.60 1.56 -18.57
CA GLU A 77 5.52 0.30 -17.85
C GLU A 77 6.71 0.09 -16.89
N LEU A 78 7.92 0.48 -17.31
CA LEU A 78 9.13 0.30 -16.52
C LEU A 78 9.09 1.20 -15.28
N LEU A 79 8.72 2.47 -15.46
CA LEU A 79 8.57 3.42 -14.37
C LEU A 79 7.50 2.96 -13.38
N ARG A 80 6.32 2.57 -13.87
CA ARG A 80 5.21 2.10 -13.02
C ARG A 80 5.61 0.88 -12.20
N LYS A 81 6.27 -0.12 -12.81
CA LYS A 81 6.79 -1.30 -12.10
C LYS A 81 7.85 -0.93 -11.06
N THR A 82 8.74 0.00 -11.40
CA THR A 82 9.79 0.47 -10.48
C THR A 82 9.19 1.14 -9.25
N ILE A 83 8.20 2.02 -9.42
CA ILE A 83 7.54 2.69 -8.30
C ILE A 83 6.77 1.70 -7.42
N VAL A 84 6.08 0.72 -8.01
CA VAL A 84 5.43 -0.37 -7.23
C VAL A 84 6.46 -1.17 -6.43
N ALA A 85 7.60 -1.53 -7.04
CA ALA A 85 8.66 -2.26 -6.35
C ALA A 85 9.24 -1.46 -5.18
N MET A 86 9.53 -0.18 -5.38
CA MET A 86 9.99 0.72 -4.31
C MET A 86 8.96 0.84 -3.19
N PHE A 87 7.68 0.95 -3.53
CA PHE A 87 6.60 1.07 -2.54
C PHE A 87 6.43 -0.20 -1.71
N ARG A 88 6.64 -1.39 -2.30
CA ARG A 88 6.64 -2.65 -1.56
C ARG A 88 7.80 -2.76 -0.57
N GLU A 89 8.94 -2.15 -0.88
CA GLU A 89 10.12 -2.16 -0.01
C GLU A 89 10.02 -1.13 1.12
N ASN A 90 9.49 0.07 0.83
CA ASN A 90 9.33 1.14 1.81
C ASN A 90 8.13 2.05 1.49
N PRO A 91 6.90 1.64 1.86
CA PRO A 91 5.68 2.33 1.44
C PRO A 91 5.57 3.74 2.03
N GLU A 92 5.99 3.94 3.28
CA GLU A 92 5.96 5.25 3.95
C GLU A 92 6.86 6.25 3.23
N PHE A 93 8.10 5.87 2.92
CA PHE A 93 9.02 6.76 2.22
C PHE A 93 8.51 7.14 0.82
N VAL A 94 8.02 6.17 0.05
CA VAL A 94 7.57 6.42 -1.32
C VAL A 94 6.31 7.28 -1.33
N ALA A 95 5.34 7.01 -0.45
CA ALA A 95 4.14 7.83 -0.31
C ALA A 95 4.49 9.28 0.07
N ASP A 96 5.35 9.47 1.07
CA ASP A 96 5.79 10.79 1.51
C ASP A 96 6.57 11.53 0.41
N PHE A 97 7.44 10.83 -0.31
CA PHE A 97 8.21 11.41 -1.39
C PHE A 97 7.31 11.91 -2.53
N ILE A 98 6.37 11.08 -2.98
CA ILE A 98 5.41 11.45 -4.03
C ILE A 98 4.55 12.63 -3.57
N ALA A 99 4.00 12.56 -2.34
CA ALA A 99 3.16 13.63 -1.80
C ALA A 99 3.90 14.97 -1.69
N ARG A 100 5.18 14.96 -1.25
CA ARG A 100 6.01 16.17 -1.22
C ARG A 100 6.29 16.71 -2.62
N THR A 101 6.63 15.82 -3.55
CA THR A 101 6.97 16.20 -4.94
C THR A 101 5.79 16.86 -5.66
N ILE A 102 4.58 16.31 -5.51
CA ILE A 102 3.36 16.90 -6.08
C ILE A 102 3.12 18.30 -5.50
N LYS A 103 3.17 18.45 -4.18
CA LYS A 103 2.97 19.75 -3.50
C LYS A 103 3.99 20.80 -3.95
N SER A 104 5.27 20.42 -4.11
CA SER A 104 6.30 21.32 -4.62
C SER A 104 6.07 21.73 -6.08
N GLY A 105 5.63 20.80 -6.92
CA GLY A 105 5.30 21.09 -8.33
C GLY A 105 4.08 22.00 -8.49
N GLU A 106 3.09 21.91 -7.61
CA GLU A 106 1.94 22.83 -7.56
C GLU A 106 2.35 24.23 -7.09
N ALA A 107 3.26 24.34 -6.13
CA ALA A 107 3.81 25.62 -5.68
C ALA A 107 4.59 26.33 -6.80
N GLY A 108 5.39 25.59 -7.57
CA GLY A 108 6.12 26.12 -8.73
C GLY A 108 5.19 26.64 -9.84
N ARG A 109 4.11 25.91 -10.17
CA ARG A 109 3.14 26.33 -11.20
C ARG A 109 2.34 27.59 -10.83
N LYS A 110 2.09 27.83 -9.53
CA LYS A 110 1.41 29.05 -9.07
C LYS A 110 2.32 30.29 -9.12
N ALA A 111 3.64 30.12 -9.00
CA ALA A 111 4.59 31.23 -9.14
C ALA A 111 4.72 31.67 -10.61
N ASP A 112 4.67 30.71 -11.55
CA ASP A 112 4.85 30.96 -12.99
C ASP A 112 3.65 31.63 -13.69
N THR A 113 2.49 31.70 -13.03
CA THR A 113 1.27 32.32 -13.56
C THR A 113 1.03 33.75 -13.04
N GLY A 114 1.97 34.31 -12.26
CA GLY A 114 1.81 35.58 -11.54
C GLY A 114 2.52 36.82 -12.11
N GLU A 115 3.45 36.71 -13.05
CA GLU A 115 4.20 37.88 -13.56
C GLU A 115 4.45 37.78 -15.07
N SER A 116 3.49 38.27 -15.86
CA SER A 116 3.80 38.76 -17.20
C SER A 116 2.76 39.78 -17.63
N TYR A 117 2.84 40.99 -17.09
CA TYR A 117 2.57 42.24 -17.82
C TYR A 117 3.26 43.41 -17.09
N THR A 118 4.45 43.78 -17.54
CA THR A 118 4.93 45.17 -17.58
C THR A 118 6.16 45.23 -18.50
N THR A 119 5.95 45.50 -19.79
CA THR A 119 6.67 46.55 -20.52
C THR A 119 5.90 46.91 -21.78
#